data_AF-A0A660WEL6-F1
#
_entry.id   AF-A0A660WEL6-F1
#
_cell.length_a   1.000
_cell.length_b   1.000
_cell.length_c   1.000
_cell.angle_alpha   90.00
_cell.angle_beta   90.00
_cell.angle_gamma   90.00
#
_symmetry.space_group_name_H-M   'P 1'
#
loop_
_entity.id
_entity.type
_entity.pdbx_description
1 polymer ?
#
loop_
_entity_poly.entity_id
_entity_poly.type
_entity_poly.pdbx_seq_one_letter_code
_entity_poly.pdbx_strand_id
1 'polypeptide(L)'
;DGYRVTGREPREQRPFDRRQMLVMNYIPVHNLVFRRECLDRAGIFDENLVIHEDWDMWVRLSQNYDFVPVYKNTADVRWWRDRTSLTFKRRAPSIGAMRAIYRKYAALTENDAETRRRQRHCLRTVVNEVRALREEMKSKHAKILEGARR
;
A
#
# COMPACT_ATOMS: atom_id res chain seq x y z
N ASP A 1 28.94 -2.30 -15.39
CA ASP A 1 28.22 -3.37 -14.65
C ASP A 1 26.76 -3.00 -14.43
N GLY A 2 25.85 -3.75 -15.04
CA GLY A 2 24.42 -3.44 -15.11
C GLY A 2 23.54 -4.26 -14.18
N TYR A 3 22.27 -3.89 -14.09
CA TYR A 3 21.26 -4.63 -13.30
C TYR A 3 21.00 -6.02 -13.88
N ARG A 4 20.93 -7.04 -13.01
CA ARG A 4 20.59 -8.42 -13.37
C ARG A 4 19.24 -8.81 -12.81
N VAL A 5 18.37 -9.40 -13.64
CA VAL A 5 17.11 -9.98 -13.20
C VAL A 5 17.40 -11.24 -12.37
N THR A 6 16.95 -11.26 -11.11
CA THR A 6 17.17 -12.38 -10.18
C THR A 6 15.96 -13.31 -10.04
N GLY A 7 14.82 -12.96 -10.66
CA GLY A 7 13.59 -13.75 -10.61
C GLY A 7 12.39 -13.01 -11.20
N ARG A 8 11.30 -13.76 -11.41
CA ARG A 8 9.98 -13.24 -11.77
C ARG A 8 8.96 -13.95 -10.89
N GLU A 9 8.11 -13.17 -10.22
CA GLU A 9 7.08 -13.70 -9.33
C GLU A 9 5.73 -13.13 -9.80
N PRO A 10 4.82 -13.97 -10.30
CA PRO A 10 3.48 -13.50 -10.66
C PRO A 10 2.74 -13.08 -9.39
N ARG A 11 2.05 -11.93 -9.45
CA ARG A 11 1.14 -11.56 -8.37
C ARG A 11 -0.08 -12.46 -8.40
N GLU A 12 -0.55 -12.82 -7.21
CA GLU A 12 -1.82 -13.52 -7.03
C GLU A 12 -2.97 -12.69 -7.60
N GLN A 13 -3.76 -13.30 -8.48
CA GLN A 13 -4.94 -12.69 -9.06
C GLN A 13 -6.15 -13.02 -8.18
N ARG A 14 -6.94 -12.02 -7.83
CA ARG A 14 -8.03 -12.14 -6.85
C ARG A 14 -9.28 -11.41 -7.38
N PRO A 15 -10.49 -11.89 -7.05
CA PRO A 15 -11.70 -11.12 -7.34
C PRO A 15 -11.68 -9.79 -6.59
N PHE A 16 -12.39 -8.80 -7.14
CA PHE A 16 -12.56 -7.51 -6.47
C PHE A 16 -13.37 -7.70 -5.18
N ASP A 17 -12.79 -7.24 -4.06
CA ASP A 17 -13.45 -7.17 -2.76
C ASP A 17 -13.53 -5.69 -2.33
N ARG A 18 -14.75 -5.16 -2.33
CA ARG A 18 -15.06 -3.78 -1.92
C ARG A 18 -14.74 -3.55 -0.44
N ARG A 19 -14.93 -4.55 0.44
CA ARG A 19 -14.56 -4.45 1.86
C ARG A 19 -13.04 -4.44 2.01
N GLN A 20 -12.32 -5.27 1.26
CA GLN A 20 -10.85 -5.23 1.26
C GLN A 20 -10.31 -3.87 0.79
N MET A 21 -11.00 -3.18 -0.12
CA MET A 21 -10.62 -1.84 -0.55
C MET A 21 -10.69 -0.81 0.59
N LEU A 22 -11.53 -1.02 1.60
CA LEU A 22 -11.57 -0.21 2.81
C LEU A 22 -10.50 -0.62 3.85
N VAL A 23 -9.82 -1.75 3.65
CA VAL A 23 -8.80 -2.29 4.56
C VAL A 23 -7.39 -1.94 4.10
N MET A 24 -7.07 -2.06 2.81
CA MET A 24 -5.72 -1.78 2.33
C MET A 24 -5.68 -1.44 0.84
N ASN A 25 -4.60 -0.76 0.45
CA ASN A 25 -4.26 -0.55 -0.95
C ASN A 25 -3.72 -1.85 -1.59
N TYR A 26 -4.62 -2.72 -2.04
CA TYR A 26 -4.26 -4.03 -2.59
C TYR A 26 -4.20 -4.07 -4.13
N ILE A 27 -4.60 -3.00 -4.80
CA ILE A 27 -4.54 -2.88 -6.27
C ILE A 27 -3.39 -1.95 -6.63
N PRO A 28 -2.33 -2.44 -7.30
CA PRO A 28 -1.24 -1.60 -7.76
C PRO A 28 -1.74 -0.50 -8.70
N VAL A 29 -1.15 0.70 -8.59
CA VAL A 29 -1.59 1.88 -9.37
C VAL A 29 -1.64 1.66 -10.89
N HIS A 30 -0.77 0.81 -11.44
CA HIS A 30 -0.69 0.50 -12.88
C HIS A 30 -1.68 -0.59 -13.34
N ASN A 31 -2.44 -1.19 -12.42
CA ASN A 31 -3.35 -2.30 -12.71
C ASN A 31 -4.81 -1.87 -12.86
N LEU A 32 -5.13 -0.58 -12.75
CA LEU A 32 -6.49 -0.09 -12.95
C LEU A 32 -6.58 0.76 -14.22
N VAL A 33 -7.55 0.42 -15.07
CA VAL A 33 -7.97 1.20 -16.23
C VAL A 33 -9.44 1.55 -16.04
N PHE A 34 -9.81 2.78 -16.34
CA PHE A 34 -11.18 3.28 -16.19
C PHE A 34 -11.50 4.23 -17.34
N ARG A 35 -12.79 4.36 -17.66
CA ARG A 35 -13.25 5.38 -18.62
C ARG A 35 -13.07 6.76 -18.00
N ARG A 36 -12.82 7.76 -18.85
CA ARG A 36 -12.65 9.15 -18.41
C ARG A 36 -13.83 9.63 -17.57
N GLU A 37 -15.05 9.28 -17.96
CA GLU A 37 -16.29 9.62 -17.24
C GLU A 37 -16.31 9.15 -15.77
N CYS A 38 -15.55 8.10 -15.42
CA CYS A 38 -15.45 7.65 -14.04
C CYS A 38 -14.73 8.69 -13.16
N LEU A 39 -13.83 9.49 -13.75
CA LEU A 39 -13.16 10.60 -13.06
C LEU A 39 -14.10 11.76 -12.78
N ASP A 40 -15.08 12.01 -13.66
CA ASP A 40 -16.04 13.09 -13.45
C ASP A 40 -16.91 12.84 -12.20
N ARG A 41 -17.13 11.57 -11.87
CA ARG A 41 -17.89 11.17 -10.67
C ARG A 41 -17.02 10.94 -9.44
N ALA A 42 -15.87 10.28 -9.58
CA ALA A 42 -15.02 9.96 -8.43
C ALA A 42 -14.06 11.09 -8.06
N GLY A 43 -13.66 11.94 -9.01
CA GLY A 43 -12.55 12.88 -8.90
C GLY A 43 -11.19 12.25 -9.21
N ILE A 44 -10.16 13.10 -9.30
CA ILE A 44 -8.76 12.70 -9.53
C ILE A 44 -8.01 12.43 -8.20
N PHE A 45 -6.70 12.30 -8.23
CA PHE A 45 -5.88 12.15 -7.02
C PHE A 45 -5.99 13.36 -6.08
N ASP A 46 -5.98 13.10 -4.78
CA ASP A 46 -5.93 14.14 -3.75
C ASP A 46 -4.46 14.54 -3.54
N GLU A 47 -4.06 15.69 -4.08
CA GLU A 47 -2.67 16.19 -4.03
C GLU A 47 -2.19 16.52 -2.61
N ASN A 48 -3.09 16.59 -1.62
CA ASN A 48 -2.71 16.76 -0.22
C ASN A 48 -2.18 15.45 0.40
N LEU A 49 -2.37 14.30 -0.26
CA LEU A 49 -1.86 13.02 0.17
C LEU A 49 -0.48 12.75 -0.45
N VAL A 50 0.57 12.78 0.39
CA VAL A 50 1.95 12.47 -0.03
C VAL A 50 2.12 11.00 -0.43
N ILE A 51 1.26 10.11 0.10
CA ILE A 51 1.28 8.66 -0.11
C ILE A 51 -0.15 8.14 -0.02
N HIS A 52 -0.46 7.11 -0.81
CA HIS A 52 -1.77 6.43 -0.88
C HIS A 52 -2.87 7.32 -1.49
N GLU A 53 -2.48 8.28 -2.32
CA GLU A 53 -3.35 9.06 -3.19
C GLU A 53 -4.16 8.17 -4.15
N ASP A 54 -3.55 7.08 -4.61
CA ASP A 54 -4.17 6.04 -5.43
C ASP A 54 -5.24 5.29 -4.65
N TRP A 55 -4.93 4.87 -3.41
CA TRP A 55 -5.86 4.16 -2.56
C TRP A 55 -7.12 4.97 -2.24
N ASP A 56 -6.95 6.26 -1.93
CA ASP A 56 -8.10 7.17 -1.73
C ASP A 56 -9.00 7.20 -2.96
N MET A 57 -8.41 7.31 -4.15
CA MET A 57 -9.14 7.32 -5.41
C MET A 57 -9.81 5.97 -5.68
N TRP A 58 -9.17 4.85 -5.37
CA TRP A 58 -9.77 3.51 -5.49
C TRP A 58 -10.97 3.33 -4.57
N VAL A 59 -10.92 3.85 -3.34
CA VAL A 59 -12.08 3.84 -2.44
C VAL A 59 -13.23 4.65 -3.04
N ARG A 60 -12.98 5.87 -3.55
CA ARG A 60 -14.02 6.72 -4.19
C ARG A 60 -14.64 6.05 -5.42
N LEU A 61 -13.82 5.51 -6.31
CA LEU A 61 -14.29 4.76 -7.47
C LEU A 61 -15.11 3.55 -7.06
N SER A 62 -14.63 2.79 -6.06
CA SER A 62 -15.32 1.60 -5.57
C SER A 62 -16.69 1.89 -4.96
N GLN A 63 -17.03 3.14 -4.60
CA GLN A 63 -18.38 3.46 -4.14
C GLN A 63 -19.39 3.45 -5.29
N ASN A 64 -18.94 3.78 -6.50
CA ASN A 64 -19.79 3.97 -7.67
C ASN A 64 -19.75 2.79 -8.65
N TYR A 65 -18.67 1.99 -8.62
CA TYR A 65 -18.41 0.95 -9.61
C TYR A 65 -17.78 -0.28 -8.96
N ASP A 66 -18.13 -1.47 -9.46
CA ASP A 66 -17.40 -2.69 -9.18
C ASP A 66 -16.24 -2.84 -10.17
N PHE A 67 -15.09 -3.33 -9.68
CA PHE A 67 -13.92 -3.54 -10.54
C PHE A 67 -13.95 -4.96 -11.10
N VAL A 68 -13.77 -5.07 -12.42
CA VAL A 68 -13.75 -6.35 -13.12
C VAL A 68 -12.30 -6.80 -13.31
N PRO A 69 -11.86 -7.90 -12.66
CA PRO A 69 -10.50 -8.40 -12.83
C PRO A 69 -10.30 -8.96 -14.24
N VAL A 70 -9.14 -8.65 -14.83
CA VAL A 70 -8.65 -9.34 -16.03
C VAL A 70 -7.59 -10.35 -15.58
N TYR A 71 -7.91 -11.64 -15.63
CA TYR A 71 -7.05 -12.72 -15.15
C TYR A 71 -5.90 -13.05 -16.12
N LYS A 72 -5.09 -12.04 -16.45
CA LYS A 72 -3.96 -12.12 -17.38
C LYS A 72 -2.83 -11.23 -16.88
N ASN A 73 -1.58 -11.63 -17.11
CA ASN A 73 -0.46 -10.72 -16.91
C ASN A 73 -0.51 -9.60 -17.97
N THR A 74 -0.75 -8.37 -17.54
CA THR A 74 -0.85 -7.17 -18.40
C THR A 74 0.35 -6.24 -18.25
N ALA A 75 1.15 -6.38 -17.19
CA ALA A 75 2.28 -5.51 -16.91
C ALA A 75 3.34 -6.21 -16.05
N ASP A 76 4.61 -6.02 -16.40
CA ASP A 76 5.74 -6.43 -15.57
C ASP A 76 6.29 -5.21 -14.82
N VAL A 77 6.43 -5.32 -13.49
CA VAL A 77 7.10 -4.30 -12.67
C VAL A 77 8.39 -4.83 -12.09
N ARG A 78 9.40 -3.95 -12.08
CA ARG A 78 10.69 -4.23 -11.46
C ARG A 78 10.71 -3.72 -10.03
N TRP A 79 11.21 -4.56 -9.13
CA TRP A 79 11.42 -4.22 -7.74
C TRP A 79 12.83 -4.65 -7.33
N TRP A 80 13.44 -3.86 -6.46
CA TRP A 80 14.79 -4.10 -5.97
C TRP A 80 14.72 -4.96 -4.71
N ARG A 81 15.58 -5.98 -4.63
CA ARG A 81 15.73 -6.81 -3.43
C ARG A 81 16.44 -6.06 -2.30
N ASP A 82 17.16 -5.00 -2.63
CA ASP A 82 17.70 -4.11 -1.61
C ASP A 82 16.57 -3.29 -0.95
N ARG A 83 16.80 -2.88 0.30
CA ARG A 83 15.85 -2.06 1.06
C ARG A 83 15.87 -0.58 0.62
N THR A 84 16.33 -0.28 -0.61
CA THR A 84 16.42 1.10 -1.10
C THR A 84 15.16 1.57 -1.81
N SER A 85 14.24 0.64 -2.12
CA SER A 85 13.00 0.95 -2.81
C SER A 85 12.18 2.03 -2.11
N LEU A 86 11.47 2.83 -2.91
CA LEU A 86 10.60 3.89 -2.42
C LEU A 86 9.52 3.32 -1.47
N THR A 87 8.99 2.13 -1.79
CA THR A 87 8.02 1.41 -0.94
C THR A 87 8.57 1.15 0.46
N PHE A 88 9.84 0.75 0.57
CA PHE A 88 10.48 0.54 1.87
C PHE A 88 10.62 1.86 2.64
N LYS A 89 11.12 2.92 1.99
CA LYS A 89 11.27 4.25 2.60
C LYS A 89 9.93 4.83 3.07
N ARG A 90 8.84 4.52 2.35
CA ARG A 90 7.48 4.99 2.64
C ARG A 90 6.76 4.19 3.72
N ARG A 91 7.34 3.10 4.26
CA ARG A 91 6.67 2.22 5.23
C ARG A 91 6.37 2.87 6.58
N ALA A 92 7.26 3.72 7.09
CA ALA A 92 6.99 4.46 8.33
C ALA A 92 5.91 5.56 8.13
N PRO A 93 6.02 6.42 7.10
CA PRO A 93 4.95 7.38 6.78
C PRO A 93 3.59 6.73 6.46
N SER A 94 3.55 5.51 5.91
CA SER A 94 2.30 4.85 5.52
C SER A 94 1.34 4.62 6.70
N ILE A 95 1.84 4.53 7.94
CA ILE A 95 1.00 4.41 9.15
C ILE A 95 0.07 5.62 9.28
N GLY A 96 0.60 6.83 9.06
CA GLY A 96 -0.17 8.08 9.11
C GLY A 96 -1.21 8.12 8.00
N ALA A 97 -0.81 7.78 6.76
CA ALA A 97 -1.70 7.73 5.61
C ALA A 97 -2.84 6.72 5.79
N MET A 98 -2.54 5.51 6.28
CA MET A 98 -3.57 4.50 6.60
C MET A 98 -4.58 5.02 7.63
N ARG A 99 -4.11 5.67 8.70
CA ARG A 99 -5.00 6.27 9.70
C ARG A 99 -5.85 7.41 9.12
N ALA A 100 -5.30 8.20 8.20
CA ALA A 100 -6.05 9.27 7.54
C ALA A 100 -7.18 8.69 6.68
N ILE A 101 -6.89 7.69 5.84
CA ILE A 101 -7.89 7.03 5.00
C ILE A 101 -8.97 6.34 5.84
N TYR A 102 -8.59 5.58 6.88
CA TYR A 102 -9.59 4.94 7.76
C TYR A 102 -10.51 5.95 8.46
N ARG A 103 -9.97 7.11 8.87
CA ARG A 103 -10.80 8.18 9.44
C ARG A 103 -11.71 8.82 8.39
N LYS A 104 -11.19 9.10 7.20
CA LYS A 104 -11.95 9.70 6.08
C LYS A 104 -13.17 8.85 5.70
N TYR A 105 -13.02 7.53 5.73
CA TYR A 105 -14.07 6.58 5.33
C TYR A 105 -14.72 5.84 6.52
N ALA A 106 -14.65 6.38 7.74
CA ALA A 106 -15.17 5.72 8.93
C ALA A 106 -16.66 5.36 8.81
N ALA A 107 -17.47 6.27 8.24
CA ALA A 107 -18.90 6.07 8.01
C ALA A 107 -19.22 4.83 7.15
N LEU A 108 -18.40 4.52 6.15
CA LEU A 108 -18.58 3.33 5.28
C LEU A 108 -18.37 2.03 6.05
N THR A 109 -17.71 2.08 7.20
CA THR A 109 -17.40 0.91 8.02
C THR A 109 -18.11 0.92 9.36
N GLU A 110 -19.00 1.88 9.64
CA GLU A 110 -19.62 2.07 10.96
C GLU A 110 -20.41 0.85 11.45
N ASN A 111 -21.04 0.13 10.53
CA ASN A 111 -21.81 -1.08 10.83
C ASN A 111 -21.10 -2.38 10.40
N ASP A 112 -19.83 -2.30 9.98
CA ASP A 112 -19.04 -3.46 9.56
C ASP A 112 -17.89 -3.74 10.53
N ALA A 113 -18.20 -4.48 11.59
CA ALA A 113 -17.24 -4.81 12.65
C ALA A 113 -16.05 -5.64 12.12
N GLU A 114 -16.25 -6.49 11.12
CA GLU A 114 -15.19 -7.33 10.55
C GLU A 114 -14.22 -6.49 9.72
N THR A 115 -14.71 -5.56 8.89
CA THR A 115 -13.84 -4.62 8.17
C THR A 115 -13.02 -3.78 9.14
N ARG A 116 -13.63 -3.24 10.21
CA ARG A 116 -12.86 -2.50 11.25
C ARG A 116 -11.83 -3.38 11.96
N ARG A 117 -12.12 -4.67 12.19
CA ARG A 117 -11.17 -5.63 12.75
C ARG A 117 -9.99 -5.86 11.81
N ARG A 118 -10.25 -6.05 10.51
CA ARG A 118 -9.23 -6.17 9.45
C ARG A 118 -8.37 -4.91 9.35
N GLN A 119 -8.96 -3.71 9.41
CA GLN A 119 -8.23 -2.43 9.44
C GLN A 119 -7.27 -2.34 10.63
N ARG A 120 -7.75 -2.66 11.85
CA ARG A 120 -6.91 -2.67 13.06
C ARG A 120 -5.77 -3.69 12.96
N HIS A 121 -6.05 -4.88 12.45
CA HIS A 121 -5.04 -5.91 12.25
C HIS A 121 -3.98 -5.43 11.25
N CYS A 122 -4.40 -4.96 10.07
CA CYS A 122 -3.51 -4.46 9.03
C CYS A 122 -2.60 -3.34 9.56
N LEU A 123 -3.16 -2.34 10.25
CA LEU A 123 -2.39 -1.24 10.83
C LEU A 123 -1.39 -1.73 11.88
N ARG A 124 -1.78 -2.67 12.74
CA ARG A 124 -0.90 -3.28 13.74
C ARG A 124 0.29 -3.98 13.10
N THR A 125 0.06 -4.73 12.02
CA THR A 125 1.12 -5.40 11.27
C THR A 125 2.14 -4.39 10.74
N VAL A 126 1.69 -3.32 10.09
CA VAL A 126 2.59 -2.26 9.59
C VAL A 126 3.36 -1.57 10.73
N VAL A 127 2.70 -1.27 11.85
CA VAL A 127 3.34 -0.67 13.03
C VAL A 127 4.45 -1.58 13.58
N ASN A 128 4.17 -2.88 13.69
CA ASN A 128 5.14 -3.85 14.19
C ASN A 128 6.34 -4.00 13.25
N GLU A 129 6.11 -4.04 11.94
CA GLU A 129 7.18 -4.05 10.94
C GLU A 129 8.07 -2.81 11.06
N VAL A 130 7.48 -1.61 11.13
CA VAL A 130 8.24 -0.36 11.27
C VAL A 130 9.04 -0.34 12.57
N ARG A 131 8.48 -0.88 13.67
CA ARG A 131 9.19 -1.01 14.94
C ARG A 131 10.39 -1.95 14.82
N ALA A 132 10.21 -3.14 14.24
CA ALA A 132 11.28 -4.10 14.03
C ALA A 132 12.42 -3.51 13.18
N LEU A 133 12.08 -2.83 12.08
CA LEU A 133 13.05 -2.16 11.22
C LEU A 133 13.86 -1.09 11.96
N ARG A 134 13.23 -0.33 12.87
CA ARG A 134 13.92 0.68 13.68
C ARG A 134 14.90 0.05 14.67
N GLU A 135 14.52 -1.05 15.33
CA GLU A 135 15.41 -1.75 16.26
C GLU A 135 16.60 -2.41 15.54
N GLU A 136 16.38 -3.00 14.37
CA GLU A 136 17.46 -3.52 13.52
C GLU A 136 18.46 -2.42 13.13
N MET A 137 17.97 -1.24 12.74
CA MET A 137 18.81 -0.10 12.35
C MET A 137 19.65 0.42 13.52
N LYS A 138 19.07 0.50 14.73
CA LYS A 138 19.81 0.87 15.95
C LYS A 138 20.91 -0.14 16.26
N SER A 139 20.60 -1.44 16.21
CA SER A 139 21.58 -2.50 16.48
C SER A 139 22.74 -2.48 15.49
N LYS A 140 22.47 -2.28 14.19
CA LYS A 140 23.52 -2.12 13.17
C LYS A 140 24.38 -0.89 13.42
N HIS A 141 23.77 0.25 13.74
CA HIS A 141 24.49 1.48 14.02
C HIS A 141 25.41 1.34 15.25
N ALA A 142 24.94 0.70 16.33
CA ALA A 142 25.75 0.43 17.51
C ALA A 142 26.98 -0.44 17.19
N LYS A 143 26.83 -1.51 16.40
CA LYS A 143 27.94 -2.37 15.97
C LYS A 143 28.98 -1.64 15.11
N ILE A 144 28.55 -0.71 14.25
CA ILE A 144 29.46 0.11 13.46
C ILE A 144 30.30 1.03 14.37
N LEU A 145 29.66 1.66 15.36
CA LEU A 145 30.36 2.52 16.32
C LEU A 145 31.35 1.75 17.20
N GLU A 146 31.03 0.52 17.59
CA GLU A 146 31.95 -0.36 18.33
C GLU A 146 33.13 -0.83 17.47
N GLY A 147 32.89 -1.15 16.20
CA GLY A 147 33.93 -1.56 15.25
C GLY A 147 34.89 -0.43 14.89
N ALA A 148 34.40 0.82 14.79
CA ALA A 148 35.22 1.99 14.49
C ALA A 148 36.09 2.47 15.68
N ARG A 149 35.87 1.93 16.88
CA ARG A 149 36.65 2.20 18.10
C ARG A 149 37.78 1.20 18.34
N ARG A 150 37.89 0.15 17.51
CA ARG A 150 38.99 -0.82 17.49
C ARG A 150 39.91 -0.53 16.33
#